data_AF-A0A966J7N6-F1
#
_entry.id   AF-A0A966J7N6-F1
#
_cell.length_a   1.000
_cell.length_b   1.000
_cell.length_c   1.000
_cell.angle_alpha   90.00
_cell.angle_beta   90.00
_cell.angle_gamma   90.00
#
_symmetry.space_group_name_H-M   'P 1'
#
loop_
_entity.id
_entity.type
_entity.pdbx_description
1 polymer ?
#
loop_
_entity_poly.entity_id
_entity_poly.type
_entity_poly.pdbx_seq_one_letter_code
_entity_poly.pdbx_strand_id
1 'polypeptide(L)'
;MSQAALLQTDLPLPLARRGKVRDVYDVDADHLLLVTTDRISAFDVVMSEAIPYKGAVLTQLTAWWLAQLPADIPHHLITADTDEII
;
A
#
# COMPACT_ATOMS: atom_id res chain seq x y z
N MET A 1 -7.49 13.30 17.63
CA MET A 1 -8.59 12.37 17.32
C MET A 1 -7.96 11.11 16.76
N SER A 2 -8.24 9.91 17.28
CA SER A 2 -7.71 8.67 16.70
C SER A 2 -8.47 8.36 15.40
N GLN A 3 -7.79 8.39 14.26
CA GLN A 3 -8.37 7.98 12.99
C GLN A 3 -8.65 6.47 13.02
N ALA A 4 -9.80 6.06 12.47
CA ALA A 4 -10.15 4.64 12.37
C ALA A 4 -9.17 3.90 11.46
N ALA A 5 -8.87 2.64 11.78
CA ALA A 5 -7.96 1.82 10.98
C ALA A 5 -8.54 1.56 9.58
N LEU A 6 -7.71 1.68 8.55
CA LEU A 6 -8.09 1.40 7.17
C LEU A 6 -8.11 -0.12 6.92
N LEU A 7 -9.27 -0.75 7.03
CA LEU A 7 -9.40 -2.20 6.82
C LEU A 7 -9.50 -2.59 5.36
N GLN A 8 -10.10 -1.77 4.52
CA GLN A 8 -10.34 -2.03 3.11
C GLN A 8 -10.49 -0.70 2.38
N THR A 9 -10.10 -0.67 1.12
CA THR A 9 -10.38 0.44 0.21
C THR A 9 -11.51 0.11 -0.74
N ASP A 10 -12.23 1.14 -1.16
CA ASP A 10 -13.25 1.11 -2.21
C ASP A 10 -13.04 2.32 -3.10
N LEU A 11 -12.13 2.16 -4.07
CA LEU A 11 -11.74 3.22 -5.01
C LEU A 11 -12.45 3.01 -6.35
N PRO A 12 -12.70 4.09 -7.13
CA PRO A 12 -13.31 4.00 -8.45
C PRO A 12 -12.31 3.51 -9.53
N LEU A 13 -11.57 2.44 -9.23
CA LEU A 13 -10.60 1.80 -10.11
C LEU A 13 -10.88 0.29 -10.17
N PRO A 14 -10.54 -0.40 -11.27
CA PRO A 14 -10.62 -1.85 -11.34
C PRO A 14 -9.77 -2.50 -10.24
N LEU A 15 -10.40 -3.30 -9.37
CA LEU A 15 -9.69 -4.04 -8.32
C LEU A 15 -9.01 -5.27 -8.95
N ALA A 16 -7.68 -5.23 -9.03
CA ALA A 16 -6.89 -6.33 -9.55
C ALA A 16 -6.82 -7.50 -8.56
N ARG A 17 -6.51 -7.21 -7.28
CA ARG A 17 -6.49 -8.20 -6.20
C ARG A 17 -6.55 -7.58 -4.80
N ARG A 18 -7.08 -8.35 -3.85
CA ARG A 18 -6.97 -8.07 -2.42
C ARG A 18 -6.12 -9.14 -1.76
N GLY A 19 -4.93 -8.76 -1.31
CA GLY A 19 -4.04 -9.61 -0.51
C GLY A 19 -4.32 -9.47 0.98
N LYS A 20 -3.52 -10.17 1.80
CA LYS A 20 -3.62 -10.12 3.28
C LYS A 20 -3.59 -8.67 3.81
N VAL A 21 -2.68 -7.85 3.27
CA VAL A 21 -2.44 -6.48 3.77
C VAL A 21 -2.50 -5.38 2.71
N ARG A 22 -2.60 -5.71 1.42
CA ARG A 22 -2.68 -4.72 0.33
C ARG A 22 -3.91 -4.93 -0.53
N ASP A 23 -4.55 -3.83 -0.89
CA ASP A 23 -5.50 -3.77 -1.98
C ASP A 23 -4.74 -3.24 -3.21
N VAL A 24 -4.91 -3.87 -4.37
CA VAL A 24 -4.18 -3.53 -5.61
C VAL A 24 -5.20 -3.22 -6.70
N TYR A 25 -5.04 -2.07 -7.34
CA TYR A 25 -5.89 -1.59 -8.41
C TYR A 25 -5.10 -1.45 -9.69
N ASP A 26 -5.75 -1.75 -10.82
CA ASP A 26 -5.22 -1.41 -12.14
C ASP A 26 -5.48 0.09 -12.39
N VAL A 27 -4.43 0.84 -12.72
CA VAL A 27 -4.55 2.25 -13.10
C VAL A 27 -4.66 2.35 -14.62
N ASP A 28 -3.77 1.65 -15.33
CA ASP A 28 -3.79 1.46 -16.77
C ASP A 28 -3.04 0.16 -17.15
N ALA A 29 -2.60 0.04 -18.41
CA ALA A 29 -1.93 -1.17 -18.91
C ALA A 29 -0.55 -1.42 -18.27
N ASP A 30 0.13 -0.37 -17.81
CA ASP A 30 1.52 -0.44 -17.32
C ASP A 30 1.64 -0.10 -15.83
N HIS A 31 0.56 0.41 -15.21
CA HIS A 31 0.59 0.95 -13.85
C HIS A 31 -0.40 0.27 -12.89
N LEU A 32 0.07 0.03 -11.67
CA LEU A 32 -0.71 -0.48 -10.55
C LEU A 32 -0.68 0.50 -9.37
N LEU A 33 -1.83 0.70 -8.74
CA LEU A 33 -1.93 1.37 -7.44
C LEU A 33 -1.93 0.33 -6.33
N LEU A 34 -0.91 0.36 -5.47
CA LEU A 34 -0.77 -0.52 -4.32
C LEU A 34 -1.15 0.24 -3.04
N VAL A 35 -2.31 -0.06 -2.46
CA VAL A 35 -2.73 0.52 -1.18
C VAL A 35 -2.44 -0.44 -0.04
N THR A 36 -1.47 -0.10 0.82
CA THR A 36 -1.20 -0.86 2.04
C THR A 36 -2.21 -0.48 3.12
N THR A 37 -3.04 -1.44 3.51
CA THR A 37 -4.08 -1.29 4.54
C THR A 37 -3.51 -1.43 5.95
N ASP A 38 -4.34 -1.19 6.96
CA ASP A 38 -4.01 -1.38 8.38
C ASP A 38 -4.20 -2.83 8.87
N ARG A 39 -4.71 -3.73 8.01
CA ARG A 39 -4.80 -5.19 8.29
C ARG A 39 -3.43 -5.79 8.59
N ILE A 40 -3.37 -6.76 9.51
CA ILE A 40 -2.16 -7.51 9.84
C ILE A 40 -2.46 -9.01 9.75
N SER A 41 -1.44 -9.81 9.43
CA SER A 41 -1.55 -11.26 9.43
C SER A 41 -0.40 -11.92 10.18
N ALA A 42 -0.69 -12.99 10.91
CA ALA A 42 0.31 -13.90 11.47
C ALA A 42 -0.19 -15.34 11.32
N PHE A 43 0.73 -16.29 11.21
CA PHE A 43 0.40 -17.72 11.01
C PHE A 43 -0.59 -17.95 9.85
N ASP A 44 -0.37 -17.25 8.74
CA ASP A 44 -1.21 -17.25 7.53
C ASP A 44 -2.66 -16.77 7.68
N VAL A 45 -3.05 -16.25 8.85
CA VAL A 45 -4.39 -15.72 9.13
C VAL A 45 -4.36 -14.20 9.23
N VAL A 46 -5.32 -13.52 8.58
CA VAL A 46 -5.56 -12.08 8.76
C VAL A 46 -6.31 -11.89 10.08
N MET A 47 -5.80 -11.01 10.94
CA MET A 47 -6.37 -10.75 12.27
C MET A 47 -7.65 -9.92 12.20
N SER A 48 -8.51 -10.06 13.20
CA SER A 48 -9.72 -9.24 13.40
C SER A 48 -9.37 -7.78 13.71
N GLU A 49 -8.37 -7.57 14.54
CA GLU A 49 -7.89 -6.26 14.95
C GLU A 49 -6.86 -5.73 13.94
N ALA A 50 -7.01 -4.46 13.57
CA ALA A 50 -6.03 -3.75 12.77
C ALA A 50 -5.15 -2.84 13.62
N ILE A 51 -4.02 -2.43 13.05
CA ILE A 51 -3.10 -1.49 13.66
C ILE A 51 -3.26 -0.15 12.91
N PRO A 52 -3.92 0.87 13.51
CA PRO A 52 -4.08 2.17 12.87
C PRO A 52 -2.76 2.73 12.38
N TYR A 53 -2.74 3.30 11.17
CA TYR A 53 -1.58 3.90 10.51
C TYR A 53 -0.46 2.93 10.09
N LYS A 54 -0.58 1.62 10.35
CA LYS A 54 0.42 0.64 9.91
C LYS A 54 0.65 0.73 8.40
N GLY A 55 -0.42 0.85 7.62
CA GLY A 55 -0.33 0.97 6.16
C GLY A 55 0.48 2.18 5.70
N ALA A 56 0.22 3.33 6.33
CA ALA A 56 0.93 4.58 6.04
C ALA A 56 2.42 4.51 6.40
N VAL A 57 2.75 3.98 7.59
CA VAL A 57 4.15 3.83 8.04
C VAL A 57 4.93 2.88 7.13
N LEU A 58 4.34 1.73 6.78
CA LEU A 58 5.02 0.75 5.93
C LEU A 58 5.22 1.23 4.49
N THR A 59 4.30 2.04 3.98
CA THR A 59 4.42 2.64 2.65
C THR A 59 5.58 3.65 2.63
N GLN A 60 5.65 4.54 3.62
CA GLN A 60 6.75 5.50 3.76
C GLN A 60 8.11 4.81 3.97
N LEU A 61 8.15 3.76 4.80
CA LEU A 61 9.38 2.98 5.02
C LEU A 61 9.86 2.32 3.71
N THR A 62 8.94 1.79 2.91
CA THR A 62 9.26 1.22 1.59
C THR A 62 9.83 2.29 0.65
N ALA A 63 9.16 3.44 0.55
CA ALA A 63 9.60 4.55 -0.29
C ALA A 63 10.99 5.06 0.13
N TRP A 64 11.24 5.19 1.44
CA TRP A 64 12.54 5.55 1.98
C TRP A 64 13.62 4.55 1.57
N TRP A 65 13.40 3.24 1.76
CA TRP A 65 14.38 2.23 1.37
C TRP A 65 14.68 2.22 -0.13
N LEU A 66 13.66 2.42 -0.98
CA LEU A 66 13.85 2.48 -2.43
C LEU A 66 14.67 3.70 -2.85
N ALA A 67 14.47 4.86 -2.19
CA ALA A 67 15.28 6.05 -2.43
C ALA A 67 16.77 5.90 -2.04
N GLN A 68 17.09 4.95 -1.15
CA GLN A 68 18.46 4.63 -0.76
C GLN A 68 19.15 3.66 -1.72
N LEU A 69 18.42 3.03 -2.66
CA LEU A 69 19.02 2.13 -3.63
C LEU A 69 19.90 2.91 -4.62
N PRO A 70 21.06 2.33 -5.02
CA PRO A 70 21.82 2.84 -6.16
C PRO A 70 20.94 2.98 -7.41
N ALA A 71 21.19 4.02 -8.21
CA ALA A 71 20.36 4.35 -9.38
C ALA A 71 20.36 3.25 -10.48
N ASP A 72 21.34 2.36 -10.46
CA ASP A 72 21.46 1.21 -11.36
C ASP A 72 20.67 -0.03 -10.88
N ILE A 73 20.05 0.01 -9.70
CA ILE A 73 19.17 -1.04 -9.21
C ILE A 73 17.70 -0.66 -9.54
N PRO A 74 17.09 -1.27 -10.56
CA PRO A 74 15.73 -0.95 -10.93
C PRO A 74 14.73 -1.40 -9.85
N HIS A 75 13.68 -0.61 -9.67
CA HIS A 75 12.53 -0.94 -8.83
C HIS A 75 11.23 -0.42 -9.46
N HIS A 76 10.09 -0.87 -8.93
CA HIS A 76 8.78 -0.58 -9.51
C HIS A 76 8.10 0.69 -8.99
N LEU A 77 8.62 1.32 -7.93
CA LEU A 77 7.99 2.52 -7.37
C LEU A 77 8.10 3.69 -8.34
N ILE A 78 6.96 4.29 -8.68
CA ILE A 78 6.85 5.52 -9.46
C ILE A 78 6.77 6.72 -8.51
N THR A 79 5.79 6.70 -7.61
CA THR A 79 5.64 7.70 -6.55
C THR A 79 4.94 7.11 -5.33
N ALA A 80 5.17 7.71 -4.17
CA ALA A 80 4.41 7.52 -2.95
C ALA A 80 3.83 8.84 -2.42
N ASP A 81 3.97 9.93 -3.19
CA ASP A 81 3.39 11.23 -2.88
C ASP A 81 1.90 11.21 -3.26
N THR A 82 1.05 11.53 -2.30
CA THR A 82 -0.39 11.57 -2.53
C THR A 82 -0.79 12.67 -3.49
N ASP A 83 -0.08 13.79 -3.52
CA ASP A 83 -0.41 14.92 -4.40
C ASP A 83 -0.09 14.62 -5.88
N GLU A 84 0.81 13.65 -6.13
CA GLU A 84 1.11 13.16 -7.48
C GLU A 84 0.18 12.01 -7.92
N ILE A 85 -0.49 11.36 -6.97
CA ILE A 85 -1.39 10.21 -7.22
C ILE A 85 -2.83 10.65 -7.50
N ILE A 86 -3.30 11.75 -6.88
CA ILE A 86 -4.72 12.18 -6.87
C ILE A 86 -5.00 13.22 -7.96
#